data_AF-A0A1Q7T9Q2-F1
#
_entry.id   AF-A0A1Q7T9Q2-F1
#
_cell.length_a   1.000
_cell.length_b   1.000
_cell.length_c   1.000
_cell.angle_alpha   90.00
_cell.angle_beta   90.00
_cell.angle_gamma   90.00
#
_symmetry.space_group_name_H-M   'P 1'
#
loop_
_entity.id
_entity.type
_entity.pdbx_description
1 polymer ?
#
loop_
_entity_poly.entity_id
_entity_poly.type
_entity_poly.pdbx_seq_one_letter_code
_entity_poly.pdbx_strand_id
1 'polypeptide(L)'
;MVQSDLVADQAFPWSAGRPLAWRDFQGSPPSEGSEGAKISYTLYSGWKCRGEVFEFRVIVGFRPRQSWVKAMVLNDSTQRRTILGHEQTHFDLAEVHARRMRRAFGDLVRPCARTDADLSAVAQRLALEEKAEQRRYDTETNHGLLADHQAAWSRDVTRRLGGS
;
A
#
# COMPACT_ATOMS: atom_id res chain seq x y z
N MET A 1 -8.91 -14.97 -8.49
CA MET A 1 -9.27 -13.55 -8.64
C MET A 1 -8.09 -12.68 -8.24
N VAL A 2 -7.80 -12.45 -6.95
CA VAL A 2 -6.67 -11.58 -6.54
C VAL A 2 -5.32 -11.88 -7.24
N GLN A 3 -4.97 -13.16 -7.43
CA GLN A 3 -3.73 -13.53 -8.12
C GLN A 3 -3.75 -13.18 -9.63
N SER A 4 -4.87 -13.35 -10.31
CA SER A 4 -4.99 -12.99 -11.73
C SER A 4 -4.94 -11.49 -11.93
N ASP A 5 -5.53 -10.73 -11.01
CA ASP A 5 -5.56 -9.26 -11.07
C ASP A 5 -4.15 -8.68 -10.87
N LEU A 6 -3.42 -9.22 -9.90
CA LEU A 6 -2.02 -8.86 -9.64
C LEU A 6 -1.12 -9.15 -10.86
N VAL A 7 -1.31 -10.28 -11.54
CA VAL A 7 -0.57 -10.62 -12.77
C VAL A 7 -0.96 -9.71 -13.93
N ALA A 8 -2.26 -9.42 -14.11
CA ALA A 8 -2.74 -8.52 -15.15
C ALA A 8 -2.16 -7.11 -15.01
N ASP A 9 -2.03 -6.63 -13.77
CA ASP A 9 -1.39 -5.35 -13.46
C ASP A 9 0.15 -5.39 -13.48
N GLN A 10 0.75 -6.56 -13.71
CA GLN A 10 2.20 -6.79 -13.58
C GLN A 10 2.74 -6.31 -12.22
N ALA A 11 1.90 -6.41 -11.19
CA ALA A 11 2.23 -6.01 -9.85
C ALA A 11 3.00 -7.12 -9.12
N PHE A 12 3.69 -6.77 -8.05
CA PHE A 12 4.25 -7.75 -7.12
C PHE A 12 3.74 -7.49 -5.70
N PRO A 13 3.50 -8.54 -4.90
CA PRO A 13 2.95 -8.38 -3.56
C PRO A 13 3.97 -7.75 -2.62
N TRP A 14 3.47 -7.04 -1.60
CA TRP A 14 4.29 -6.61 -0.47
C TRP A 14 4.97 -7.81 0.21
N SER A 15 6.23 -7.63 0.64
CA SER A 15 6.98 -8.62 1.41
C SER A 15 8.04 -7.94 2.27
N ALA A 16 8.10 -8.32 3.55
CA ALA A 16 9.15 -7.88 4.47
C ALA A 16 10.57 -8.22 3.96
N GLY A 17 10.71 -9.33 3.22
CA GLY A 17 11.99 -9.78 2.67
C GLY A 17 12.37 -9.14 1.34
N ARG A 18 11.52 -8.28 0.75
CA ARG A 18 11.77 -7.62 -0.54
C ARG A 18 11.36 -6.14 -0.48
N PRO A 19 12.15 -5.28 0.17
CA PRO A 19 11.97 -3.82 0.13
C PRO A 19 12.03 -3.30 -1.31
N LEU A 20 11.40 -2.14 -1.54
CA LEU A 20 11.45 -1.42 -2.80
C LEU A 20 12.88 -0.97 -3.12
N ALA A 21 13.20 -1.00 -4.40
CA ALA A 21 14.42 -0.43 -4.95
C ALA A 21 14.08 0.44 -6.16
N TRP A 22 14.95 1.39 -6.50
CA TRP A 22 14.69 2.30 -7.63
C TRP A 22 14.46 1.59 -8.98
N ARG A 23 15.02 0.38 -9.16
CA ARG A 23 14.74 -0.46 -10.34
C ARG A 23 13.27 -0.91 -10.48
N ASP A 24 12.50 -0.84 -9.40
CA ASP A 24 11.07 -1.18 -9.40
C ASP A 24 10.22 -0.01 -9.96
N PHE A 25 10.74 1.22 -10.01
CA PHE A 25 10.03 2.41 -10.51
C PHE A 25 10.24 2.54 -12.03
N GLN A 26 9.38 1.89 -12.81
CA GLN A 26 9.51 1.72 -14.26
C GLN A 26 8.60 2.64 -15.07
N GLY A 27 7.74 3.41 -14.41
CA GLY A 27 6.89 4.40 -15.03
C GLY A 27 7.64 5.66 -15.43
N SER A 28 7.11 6.38 -16.41
CA SER A 28 7.63 7.69 -16.81
C SER A 28 7.19 8.78 -15.83
N PRO A 29 8.10 9.61 -15.31
CA PRO A 29 7.73 10.74 -14.48
C PRO A 29 6.97 11.80 -15.30
N PRO A 30 6.05 12.56 -14.69
CA PRO A 30 5.45 13.73 -15.33
C PRO A 30 6.51 14.82 -15.57
N SER A 31 6.30 15.64 -16.61
CA SER A 31 7.18 16.78 -16.92
C SER A 31 7.09 17.88 -15.87
N GLU A 32 5.91 18.06 -15.27
CA GLU A 32 5.60 19.08 -14.26
C GLU A 32 5.48 18.46 -12.85
N GLY A 33 5.31 19.32 -11.84
CA GLY A 33 5.12 18.93 -10.44
C GLY A 33 6.40 18.94 -9.62
N SER A 34 6.27 19.15 -8.30
CA SER A 34 7.39 19.21 -7.36
C SER A 34 7.81 17.83 -6.85
N GLU A 35 6.97 16.80 -7.03
CA GLU A 35 7.24 15.45 -6.54
C GLU A 35 8.43 14.82 -7.27
N GLY A 36 9.38 14.30 -6.49
CA GLY A 36 10.59 13.66 -7.01
C GLY A 36 10.38 12.20 -7.42
N ALA A 37 9.43 11.51 -6.80
CA ALA A 37 9.01 10.16 -7.13
C ALA A 37 7.55 9.97 -6.76
N LYS A 38 6.97 8.85 -7.20
CA LYS A 38 5.64 8.42 -6.77
C LYS A 38 5.53 6.91 -6.83
N ILE A 39 5.10 6.31 -5.73
CA ILE A 39 4.61 4.94 -5.69
C ILE A 39 3.19 4.82 -6.25
N SER A 40 2.93 3.73 -6.97
CA SER A 40 1.59 3.24 -7.26
C SER A 40 1.47 1.81 -6.73
N TYR A 41 0.40 1.55 -5.98
CA TYR A 41 0.04 0.22 -5.49
C TYR A 41 -1.48 0.03 -5.57
N THR A 42 -1.93 -1.19 -5.33
CA THR A 42 -3.36 -1.50 -5.24
C THR A 42 -3.60 -2.48 -4.11
N LEU A 43 -4.66 -2.22 -3.34
CA LEU A 43 -5.17 -3.14 -2.33
C LEU A 43 -6.15 -4.10 -3.00
N TYR A 44 -5.63 -5.21 -3.51
CA TYR A 44 -6.44 -6.26 -4.14
C TYR A 44 -7.19 -7.03 -3.07
N SER A 45 -8.51 -7.06 -3.15
CA SER A 45 -9.36 -7.84 -2.26
C SER A 45 -10.36 -8.68 -3.06
N GLY A 46 -10.63 -9.89 -2.59
CA GLY A 46 -11.69 -10.72 -3.13
C GLY A 46 -12.15 -11.76 -2.12
N TRP A 47 -13.41 -12.16 -2.23
CA TRP A 47 -14.03 -13.13 -1.34
C TRP A 47 -14.99 -14.04 -2.10
N LYS A 48 -15.36 -15.15 -1.47
CA LYS A 48 -16.43 -16.05 -1.91
C LYS A 48 -16.88 -16.91 -0.74
N CYS A 49 -18.08 -17.48 -0.86
CA CYS A 49 -18.59 -18.47 0.06
C CYS A 49 -18.61 -19.86 -0.57
N ARG A 50 -18.24 -20.87 0.20
CA ARG A 50 -18.41 -22.30 -0.11
C ARG A 50 -19.23 -22.94 1.00
N GLY A 51 -20.54 -23.02 0.80
CA GLY A 51 -21.47 -23.24 1.92
C GLY A 51 -21.35 -22.10 2.93
N GLU A 52 -21.12 -22.44 4.20
CA GLU A 52 -20.92 -21.47 5.28
C GLU A 52 -19.46 -21.01 5.44
N VAL A 53 -18.52 -21.59 4.68
CA VAL A 53 -17.11 -21.23 4.74
C VAL A 53 -16.87 -19.97 3.91
N PHE A 54 -16.45 -18.90 4.59
CA PHE A 54 -16.06 -17.64 3.97
C PHE A 54 -14.57 -17.64 3.65
N GLU A 55 -14.24 -17.69 2.37
CA GLU A 55 -12.87 -17.57 1.88
C GLU A 55 -12.64 -16.14 1.39
N PHE A 56 -11.62 -15.46 1.91
CA PHE A 56 -11.23 -14.12 1.48
C PHE A 56 -9.72 -14.02 1.28
N ARG A 57 -9.31 -13.02 0.48
CA ARG A 57 -7.91 -12.68 0.27
C ARG A 57 -7.77 -11.18 0.10
N VAL A 58 -6.76 -10.62 0.76
CA VAL A 58 -6.38 -9.20 0.65
C VAL A 58 -4.87 -9.12 0.48
N ILE A 59 -4.39 -8.46 -0.56
CA ILE A 59 -2.97 -8.29 -0.88
C ILE A 59 -2.73 -6.84 -1.32
N VAL A 60 -1.65 -6.23 -0.85
CA VAL A 60 -1.13 -5.02 -1.48
C VAL A 60 -0.16 -5.43 -2.59
N GLY A 61 -0.39 -4.95 -3.81
CA GLY A 61 0.54 -5.12 -4.92
C GLY A 61 1.11 -3.79 -5.38
N PHE A 62 2.43 -3.67 -5.40
CA PHE A 62 3.14 -2.54 -6.00
C PHE A 62 3.05 -2.64 -7.53
N ARG A 63 2.85 -1.52 -8.22
CA ARG A 63 2.65 -1.43 -9.68
C ARG A 63 3.85 -0.73 -10.34
N PRO A 64 4.85 -1.47 -10.85
CA PRO A 64 6.11 -0.91 -11.36
C PRO A 64 5.93 0.11 -12.47
N ARG A 65 5.08 -0.19 -13.46
CA ARG A 65 4.87 0.66 -14.64
C ARG A 65 4.12 1.97 -14.36
N GLN A 66 3.55 2.10 -13.16
CA GLN A 66 2.81 3.28 -12.72
C GLN A 66 3.54 4.02 -11.59
N SER A 67 4.65 3.46 -11.12
CA SER A 67 5.53 4.06 -10.12
C SER A 67 6.72 4.66 -10.85
N TRP A 68 7.10 5.89 -10.54
CA TRP A 68 8.12 6.63 -11.27
C TRP A 68 9.04 7.42 -10.35
N VAL A 69 10.21 7.80 -10.87
CA VAL A 69 11.21 8.63 -10.19
C VAL A 69 11.84 9.61 -11.19
N LYS A 70 12.06 10.86 -10.79
CA LYS A 70 12.75 11.88 -11.60
C LYS A 70 14.26 11.72 -11.51
N ALA A 71 14.96 12.00 -12.62
CA ALA A 71 16.41 11.86 -12.70
C ALA A 71 17.18 12.68 -11.63
N MET A 72 16.65 13.84 -11.23
CA MET A 72 17.24 14.67 -10.16
C MET A 72 17.38 13.90 -8.84
N VAL A 73 16.42 13.02 -8.52
CA VAL A 73 16.46 12.18 -7.30
C VAL A 73 17.56 11.13 -7.40
N LEU A 74 17.75 10.54 -8.58
CA LEU A 74 18.75 9.49 -8.77
C LEU A 74 20.18 10.04 -8.72
N ASN A 75 20.37 11.27 -9.18
CA ASN A 75 21.68 11.95 -9.21
C ASN A 75 22.14 12.48 -7.84
N ASP A 76 21.23 12.62 -6.87
CA ASP A 76 21.53 13.07 -5.51
C ASP A 76 21.45 11.90 -4.52
N SER A 77 22.56 11.59 -3.85
CA SER A 77 22.62 10.42 -2.95
C SER A 77 21.71 10.54 -1.72
N THR A 78 21.47 11.76 -1.25
CA THR A 78 20.63 12.03 -0.09
C THR A 78 19.17 11.89 -0.48
N GLN A 79 18.74 12.56 -1.56
CA GLN A 79 17.37 12.44 -2.09
C GLN A 79 17.03 10.99 -2.46
N ARG A 80 17.97 10.28 -3.09
CA ARG A 80 17.83 8.87 -3.44
C ARG A 80 17.50 7.98 -2.23
N ARG A 81 18.04 8.28 -1.05
CA ARG A 81 17.75 7.51 0.17
C ARG A 81 16.48 7.98 0.85
N THR A 82 16.31 9.30 1.02
CA THR A 82 15.17 9.86 1.76
C THR A 82 13.85 9.61 1.04
N ILE A 83 13.79 9.85 -0.27
CA ILE A 83 12.58 9.65 -1.06
C ILE A 83 12.25 8.15 -1.17
N LEU A 84 13.23 7.25 -1.33
CA LEU A 84 12.94 5.81 -1.35
C LEU A 84 12.33 5.33 -0.02
N GLY A 85 12.85 5.83 1.11
CA GLY A 85 12.28 5.54 2.42
C GLY A 85 10.86 6.07 2.59
N HIS A 86 10.57 7.23 2.00
CA HIS A 86 9.23 7.81 1.97
C HIS A 86 8.24 6.92 1.20
N GLU A 87 8.60 6.52 -0.03
CA GLU A 87 7.79 5.62 -0.85
C GLU A 87 7.64 4.22 -0.23
N GLN A 88 8.68 3.70 0.43
CA GLN A 88 8.61 2.43 1.15
C GLN A 88 7.61 2.50 2.30
N THR A 89 7.59 3.61 3.05
CA THR A 89 6.66 3.77 4.18
C THR A 89 5.21 3.83 3.70
N HIS A 90 4.92 4.44 2.54
CA HIS A 90 3.59 4.35 1.91
C HIS A 90 3.19 2.90 1.64
N PHE A 91 4.10 2.09 1.07
CA PHE A 91 3.84 0.69 0.75
C PHE A 91 3.64 -0.17 2.00
N ASP A 92 4.44 0.07 3.03
CA ASP A 92 4.33 -0.60 4.32
C ASP A 92 3.04 -0.23 5.04
N LEU A 93 2.64 1.05 4.99
CA LEU A 93 1.37 1.52 5.55
C LEU A 93 0.17 0.87 4.85
N ALA A 94 0.24 0.68 3.52
CA ALA A 94 -0.78 -0.05 2.79
C ALA A 94 -0.90 -1.51 3.28
N GLU A 95 0.21 -2.19 3.58
CA GLU A 95 0.15 -3.57 4.12
C GLU A 95 -0.43 -3.59 5.54
N VAL A 96 -0.17 -2.59 6.37
CA VAL A 96 -0.84 -2.47 7.67
C VAL A 96 -2.36 -2.45 7.50
N HIS A 97 -2.86 -1.70 6.52
CA HIS A 97 -4.29 -1.67 6.20
C HIS A 97 -4.80 -2.96 5.58
N ALA A 98 -3.99 -3.65 4.77
CA ALA A 98 -4.33 -4.99 4.30
C ALA A 98 -4.52 -5.97 5.46
N ARG A 99 -3.64 -5.96 6.47
CA ARG A 99 -3.80 -6.78 7.68
C ARG A 99 -5.04 -6.42 8.47
N ARG A 100 -5.33 -5.12 8.61
CA ARG A 100 -6.57 -4.64 9.24
C ARG A 100 -7.81 -5.15 8.50
N MET A 101 -7.80 -5.15 7.17
CA MET A 101 -8.89 -5.68 6.37
C MET A 101 -9.02 -7.20 6.49
N ARG A 102 -7.90 -7.95 6.51
CA ARG A 102 -7.93 -9.39 6.76
C ARG A 102 -8.56 -9.72 8.11
N ARG A 103 -8.20 -8.99 9.18
CA ARG A 103 -8.81 -9.14 10.51
C ARG A 103 -10.31 -8.81 10.47
N ALA A 104 -10.69 -7.68 9.89
CA ALA A 104 -12.10 -7.28 9.79
C ALA A 104 -12.97 -8.30 9.06
N PHE A 105 -12.44 -8.94 8.00
CA PHE A 105 -13.12 -10.04 7.31
C PHE A 105 -13.16 -11.34 8.12
N GLY A 106 -12.09 -11.66 8.85
CA GLY A 106 -12.06 -12.81 9.75
C GLY A 106 -13.04 -12.70 10.93
N ASP A 107 -13.30 -11.48 11.38
CA ASP A 107 -14.18 -11.19 12.53
C ASP A 107 -15.67 -11.04 12.13
N LEU A 108 -16.02 -11.21 10.84
CA LEU A 108 -17.42 -11.10 10.40
C LEU A 108 -18.28 -12.22 10.98
N VAL A 109 -19.43 -11.85 11.55
CA VAL A 109 -20.46 -12.80 11.97
C VAL A 109 -21.32 -13.19 10.76
N ARG A 110 -21.39 -14.50 10.49
CA ARG A 110 -22.15 -15.12 9.37
C ARG A 110 -21.95 -14.37 8.04
N PRO A 111 -20.70 -14.20 7.56
CA PRO A 111 -20.40 -13.45 6.34
C PRO A 111 -21.13 -14.00 5.10
N CYS A 112 -21.37 -15.30 5.02
CA CYS A 112 -22.09 -15.92 3.90
C CYS A 112 -23.60 -15.69 3.90
N ALA A 113 -24.16 -15.11 4.98
CA ALA A 113 -25.54 -14.63 5.00
C ALA A 113 -25.64 -13.16 4.54
N ARG A 114 -24.52 -12.48 4.28
CA ARG A 114 -24.48 -11.09 3.81
C ARG A 114 -24.47 -11.04 2.29
N THR A 115 -24.93 -9.93 1.73
CA THR A 115 -24.83 -9.69 0.29
C THR A 115 -23.41 -9.28 -0.10
N ASP A 116 -23.05 -9.45 -1.38
CA ASP A 116 -21.78 -8.93 -1.90
C ASP A 116 -21.67 -7.40 -1.75
N ALA A 117 -22.81 -6.69 -1.76
CA ALA A 117 -22.85 -5.25 -1.50
C ALA A 117 -22.43 -4.92 -0.06
N ASP A 118 -22.90 -5.69 0.92
CA ASP A 118 -22.52 -5.51 2.34
C ASP A 118 -21.02 -5.76 2.55
N LEU A 119 -20.49 -6.82 1.95
CA LEU A 119 -19.06 -7.16 2.04
C LEU A 119 -18.20 -6.12 1.32
N SER A 120 -18.67 -5.63 0.16
CA SER A 120 -18.03 -4.54 -0.57
C SER A 120 -18.02 -3.23 0.24
N ALA A 121 -19.10 -2.91 0.95
CA ALA A 121 -19.17 -1.73 1.78
C ALA A 121 -18.14 -1.78 2.93
N VAL A 122 -17.91 -2.96 3.52
CA VAL A 122 -16.83 -3.17 4.52
C VAL A 122 -15.46 -2.90 3.89
N ALA A 123 -15.19 -3.47 2.72
CA ALA A 123 -13.92 -3.28 2.02
C ALA A 123 -13.69 -1.80 1.66
N GLN A 124 -14.71 -1.13 1.11
CA GLN A 124 -14.65 0.28 0.71
C GLN A 124 -14.40 1.20 1.90
N ARG A 125 -15.09 0.98 3.04
CA ARG A 125 -14.83 1.75 4.25
C ARG A 125 -13.38 1.63 4.70
N LEU A 126 -12.84 0.42 4.73
CA LEU A 126 -11.44 0.18 5.14
C LEU A 126 -10.44 0.77 4.14
N ALA A 127 -10.74 0.75 2.84
CA ALA A 127 -9.94 1.43 1.83
C ALA A 127 -9.98 2.97 1.98
N LEU A 128 -11.10 3.55 2.41
CA LEU A 128 -11.20 4.97 2.73
C LEU A 128 -10.38 5.35 3.97
N GLU A 129 -10.37 4.49 4.99
CA GLU A 129 -9.52 4.65 6.18
C GLU A 129 -8.03 4.61 5.81
N GLU A 130 -7.63 3.68 4.93
CA GLU A 130 -6.28 3.62 4.38
C GLU A 130 -5.91 4.91 3.66
N LYS A 131 -6.76 5.35 2.72
CA LYS A 131 -6.52 6.58 1.96
C LYS A 131 -6.42 7.81 2.87
N ALA A 132 -7.17 7.84 3.97
CA ALA A 132 -7.10 8.93 4.94
C ALA A 132 -5.76 8.92 5.69
N GLU A 133 -5.25 7.75 6.08
CA GLU A 133 -3.97 7.65 6.77
C GLU A 133 -2.79 7.94 5.85
N GLN A 134 -2.84 7.53 4.58
CA GLN A 134 -1.83 7.91 3.58
C GLN A 134 -1.69 9.44 3.44
N ARG A 135 -2.84 10.14 3.30
CA ARG A 135 -2.85 11.62 3.23
C ARG A 135 -2.31 12.27 4.50
N ARG A 136 -2.62 11.68 5.65
CA ARG A 136 -2.10 12.16 6.94
C ARG A 136 -0.58 12.01 7.00
N TYR A 137 -0.05 10.86 6.60
CA TYR A 137 1.38 10.63 6.54
C TYR A 137 2.09 11.61 5.58
N ASP A 138 1.56 11.83 4.37
CA ASP A 138 2.02 12.88 3.45
C ASP A 138 2.06 14.25 4.12
N THR A 139 0.96 14.65 4.76
CA THR A 139 0.79 15.98 5.36
C THR A 139 1.76 16.17 6.53
N GLU A 140 1.83 15.21 7.45
CA GLU A 140 2.64 15.30 8.66
C GLU A 140 4.15 15.20 8.39
N THR A 141 4.55 14.59 7.27
CA THR A 141 5.96 14.54 6.85
C THR A 141 6.32 15.66 5.88
N ASN A 142 5.35 16.49 5.47
CA ASN A 142 5.48 17.43 4.36
C ASN A 142 6.07 16.73 3.11
N HIS A 143 5.41 15.65 2.69
CA HIS A 143 5.86 14.79 1.57
C HIS A 143 7.30 14.30 1.74
N GLY A 144 7.65 13.87 2.95
CA GLY A 144 8.97 13.34 3.31
C GLY A 144 10.06 14.39 3.55
N LEU A 145 9.75 15.69 3.50
CA LEU A 145 10.72 16.77 3.75
C LEU A 145 11.07 16.95 5.23
N LEU A 146 10.19 16.54 6.15
CA LEU A 146 10.43 16.58 7.60
C LEU A 146 11.02 15.26 8.09
N ALA A 147 12.36 15.20 8.17
CA ALA A 147 13.10 13.96 8.49
C ALA A 147 12.69 13.30 9.81
N ASP A 148 12.46 14.08 10.87
CA ASP A 148 12.09 13.52 12.18
C ASP A 148 10.69 12.88 12.17
N HIS A 149 9.75 13.51 11.46
CA HIS A 149 8.38 13.02 11.29
C HIS A 149 8.38 11.76 10.42
N GLN A 150 9.15 11.77 9.33
CA GLN A 150 9.38 10.61 8.47
C GLN A 150 9.90 9.43 9.29
N ALA A 151 10.94 9.64 10.10
CA ALA A 151 11.52 8.59 10.92
C ALA A 151 10.55 8.08 12.00
N ALA A 152 9.73 8.95 12.59
CA ALA A 152 8.70 8.56 13.54
C ALA A 152 7.62 7.67 12.89
N TRP A 153 7.13 8.05 11.71
CA TRP A 153 6.17 7.27 10.93
C TRP A 153 6.74 5.92 10.51
N SER A 154 7.95 5.88 9.95
CA SER A 154 8.57 4.60 9.54
C SER A 154 8.74 3.64 10.73
N ARG A 155 9.12 4.14 11.92
CA ARG A 155 9.17 3.32 13.15
C ARG A 155 7.80 2.83 13.59
N ASP A 156 6.77 3.68 13.54
CA ASP A 156 5.40 3.31 13.89
C ASP A 156 4.86 2.20 12.98
N VAL A 157 4.97 2.40 11.67
CA VAL A 157 4.51 1.44 10.66
C VAL A 157 5.27 0.12 10.81
N THR A 158 6.59 0.15 11.01
CA THR A 158 7.38 -1.06 11.28
C THR A 158 6.87 -1.81 12.52
N ARG A 159 6.54 -1.10 13.60
CA ARG A 159 5.98 -1.71 14.82
C ARG A 159 4.63 -2.38 14.54
N ARG A 160 3.77 -1.71 13.77
CA ARG A 160 2.45 -2.23 13.36
C ARG A 160 2.55 -3.45 12.43
N LEU A 161 3.64 -3.56 11.67
CA LEU A 161 3.96 -4.75 10.87
C LEU A 161 4.60 -5.88 11.69
N GLY A 162 5.20 -5.58 12.85
CA GLY A 162 5.76 -6.57 13.78
C GLY A 162 4.72 -7.19 14.70
N GLY A 163 3.67 -6.45 15.06
CA GLY A 163 2.53 -6.99 15.80
C GLY A 163 1.64 -7.85 14.89
N SER A 164 1.61 -9.16 15.13
CA SER A 164 0.67 -10.09 14.49
C SER A 164 -0.38 -10.53 15.50
#